data_AF-A0A1J0VYN4-F1
#
_entry.id   AF-A0A1J0VYN4-F1
#
_cell.length_a   1.000
_cell.length_b   1.000
_cell.length_c   1.000
_cell.angle_alpha   90.00
_cell.angle_beta   90.00
_cell.angle_gamma   90.00
#
_symmetry.space_group_name_H-M   'P 1'
#
loop_
_entity.id
_entity.type
_entity.pdbx_description
1 polymer ?
#
loop_
_entity_poly.entity_id
_entity_poly.type
_entity_poly.pdbx_seq_one_letter_code
_entity_poly.pdbx_strand_id
1 'polypeptide(L)'
;MEALMFGRAHHARVRRRQQPIVSALRQLCVTVYLATEPHAMLRGCPPGMTLVLTDRFVINVSARDTDVEILHNIFEPSFDDRAVSEHANAARDGLPGTYDHRTRRGYSPERRRLMVGDIVALGPRHYACTALGWLHVLPPG
;
A
#
# COMPACT_ATOMS: atom_id res chain seq x y z
N MET A 1 -41.28 -32.87 55.57
CA MET A 1 -41.29 -33.45 54.21
C MET A 1 -41.14 -32.28 53.25
N GLU A 2 -39.88 -31.95 52.95
CA GLU A 2 -39.26 -32.05 51.60
C GLU A 2 -39.64 -30.83 50.74
N ALA A 3 -38.88 -29.73 50.72
CA ALA A 3 -37.53 -29.52 50.14
C ALA A 3 -37.48 -29.56 48.60
N LEU A 4 -37.50 -28.36 48.01
CA LEU A 4 -36.64 -27.86 46.91
C LEU A 4 -36.14 -28.87 45.85
N MET A 5 -36.62 -28.73 44.62
CA MET A 5 -35.85 -29.02 43.41
C MET A 5 -36.38 -28.14 42.27
N PHE A 6 -35.56 -27.24 41.74
CA PHE A 6 -35.29 -27.06 40.30
C PHE A 6 -34.19 -25.99 40.18
N GLY A 7 -32.97 -26.49 40.00
CA GLY A 7 -31.75 -25.71 39.93
C GLY A 7 -31.74 -24.76 38.74
N ARG A 8 -31.49 -23.48 39.03
CA ARG A 8 -31.00 -22.53 38.03
C ARG A 8 -29.50 -22.76 37.89
N ALA A 9 -29.10 -23.39 36.79
CA ALA A 9 -27.72 -23.45 36.35
C ALA A 9 -27.22 -22.02 36.07
N HIS A 10 -26.46 -21.46 37.00
CA HIS A 10 -25.67 -20.26 36.78
C HIS A 10 -24.54 -20.61 35.80
N HIS A 11 -24.79 -20.46 34.50
CA HIS A 11 -23.71 -20.33 33.54
C HIS A 11 -23.01 -18.99 33.80
N ALA A 12 -21.95 -19.03 34.61
CA ALA A 12 -20.95 -17.98 34.66
C ALA A 12 -20.31 -17.88 33.27
N ARG A 13 -20.86 -17.03 32.39
CA ARG A 13 -20.18 -16.61 31.17
C ARG A 13 -18.92 -15.87 31.61
N VAL A 14 -17.81 -16.59 31.55
CA VAL A 14 -16.45 -16.09 31.59
C VAL A 14 -16.39 -14.89 30.65
N ARG A 15 -16.39 -13.68 31.21
CA ARG A 15 -15.97 -12.49 30.49
C ARG A 15 -14.49 -12.69 30.23
N ARG A 16 -14.15 -13.30 29.08
CA ARG A 16 -12.83 -13.14 28.48
C ARG A 16 -12.65 -11.64 28.32
N ARG A 17 -11.92 -11.03 29.26
CA ARG A 17 -11.26 -9.75 29.03
C ARG A 17 -10.43 -9.96 27.77
N GLN A 18 -10.94 -9.52 26.62
CA GLN A 18 -10.10 -9.24 25.48
C GLN A 18 -9.17 -8.14 25.95
N GLN A 19 -8.01 -8.53 26.48
CA GLN A 19 -6.92 -7.60 26.63
C GLN A 19 -6.70 -7.01 25.23
N PRO A 20 -6.71 -5.68 25.07
CA PRO A 20 -6.30 -5.11 23.81
C PRO A 20 -4.89 -5.62 23.58
N ILE A 21 -4.69 -6.41 22.53
CA ILE A 21 -3.35 -6.70 22.05
C ILE A 21 -2.81 -5.34 21.64
N VAL A 22 -2.00 -4.74 22.51
CA VAL A 22 -1.26 -3.53 22.17
C VAL A 22 -0.37 -3.94 21.01
N SER A 23 -0.79 -3.60 19.79
CA SER A 23 -0.01 -3.91 18.59
C SER A 23 1.30 -3.16 18.75
N ALA A 24 2.42 -3.88 18.80
CA ALA A 24 3.73 -3.26 18.88
C ALA A 24 3.90 -2.37 17.64
N LEU A 25 4.20 -1.09 17.84
CA LEU A 25 4.50 -0.17 16.76
C LEU A 25 5.97 -0.30 16.37
N ARG A 26 6.26 -0.21 15.07
CA ARG A 26 7.62 -0.11 14.52
C ARG A 26 7.75 1.15 13.69
N GLN A 27 8.94 1.75 13.70
CA GLN A 27 9.29 2.83 12.79
C GLN A 27 9.71 2.27 11.44
N LEU A 28 9.18 2.85 10.37
CA LEU A 28 9.49 2.47 9.00
C LEU A 28 9.87 3.71 8.19
N CYS A 29 11.02 3.66 7.52
CA CYS A 29 11.43 4.68 6.58
C CYS A 29 10.78 4.42 5.22
N VAL A 30 10.06 5.42 4.73
CA VAL A 30 9.42 5.45 3.42
C VAL A 30 10.25 6.35 2.52
N THR A 31 10.63 5.87 1.34
CA THR A 31 11.34 6.65 0.33
C THR A 31 10.55 6.62 -0.96
N VAL A 32 10.34 7.79 -1.57
CA VAL A 32 9.55 7.96 -2.79
C VAL A 32 10.47 8.36 -3.93
N TYR A 33 10.39 7.63 -5.04
CA TYR A 33 11.12 7.89 -6.27
C TYR A 33 10.14 8.11 -7.42
N LEU A 34 10.35 9.20 -8.16
CA LEU A 34 9.50 9.53 -9.29
C LEU A 34 9.86 8.73 -10.53
N ALA A 35 8.83 8.39 -11.29
CA ALA A 35 8.98 7.71 -12.56
C ALA A 35 9.62 8.61 -13.62
N THR A 36 10.81 8.24 -14.08
CA THR A 36 11.43 8.81 -15.29
C THR A 36 11.03 8.03 -16.54
N GLU A 37 10.91 6.71 -16.42
CA GLU A 37 10.41 5.79 -17.45
C GLU A 37 9.40 4.80 -16.82
N PRO A 38 8.11 5.19 -16.68
CA PRO A 38 7.09 4.42 -15.95
C PRO A 38 6.98 2.95 -16.35
N HIS A 39 6.99 2.65 -17.66
CA HIS A 39 6.87 1.28 -18.15
C HIS A 39 8.06 0.38 -17.77
N ALA A 40 9.26 0.94 -17.70
CA ALA A 40 10.43 0.19 -17.27
C ALA A 40 10.41 -0.02 -15.76
N MET A 41 9.99 0.98 -14.99
CA MET A 41 9.89 0.90 -13.53
C MET A 41 8.81 -0.08 -13.06
N LEU A 42 7.71 -0.22 -13.80
CA LEU A 42 6.69 -1.26 -13.59
C LEU A 42 7.23 -2.69 -13.79
N ARG A 43 8.32 -2.88 -14.55
CA ARG A 43 8.92 -4.20 -14.80
C ARG A 43 10.09 -4.54 -13.87
N GLY A 44 10.36 -3.66 -12.90
CA GLY A 44 11.61 -3.69 -12.14
C GLY A 44 12.66 -2.84 -12.81
N CYS A 45 13.25 -1.93 -12.03
CA CYS A 45 14.20 -0.94 -12.52
C CYS A 45 15.41 -1.66 -13.16
N PRO A 46 15.67 -1.51 -14.47
CA PRO A 46 16.79 -2.17 -15.11
C PRO A 46 18.11 -1.64 -14.54
N PRO A 47 19.20 -2.44 -14.60
CA PRO A 47 20.52 -2.00 -14.16
C PRO A 47 20.94 -0.70 -14.86
N GLY A 48 21.48 0.25 -14.08
CA GLY A 48 21.87 1.57 -14.59
C GLY A 48 20.73 2.59 -14.71
N MET A 49 19.48 2.21 -14.40
CA MET A 49 18.38 3.17 -14.28
C MET A 49 18.58 4.04 -13.03
N THR A 50 18.57 5.36 -13.23
CA THR A 50 18.64 6.32 -12.12
C THR A 50 17.23 6.56 -11.57
N LEU A 51 17.06 6.30 -10.27
CA LEU A 51 15.86 6.71 -9.54
C LEU A 51 16.00 8.15 -9.05
N VAL A 52 14.98 8.97 -9.31
CA VAL A 52 14.93 10.35 -8.83
C VAL A 52 14.23 10.39 -7.48
N LEU A 53 15.02 10.48 -6.41
CA LEU A 53 14.50 10.67 -5.05
C LEU A 53 13.67 11.96 -4.98
N THR A 54 12.48 11.86 -4.42
CA THR A 54 11.56 12.99 -4.27
C THR A 54 11.15 13.25 -2.84
N ASP A 55 10.90 12.21 -2.06
CA ASP A 55 10.59 12.37 -0.64
C ASP A 55 11.12 11.21 0.20
N ARG A 56 11.38 11.50 1.47
CA ARG A 56 11.79 10.52 2.46
C ARG A 56 11.29 10.91 3.84
N PHE A 57 10.48 10.06 4.44
CA PHE A 57 9.92 10.29 5.78
C PHE A 57 9.82 9.00 6.59
N VAL A 58 9.56 9.14 7.88
CA VAL A 58 9.38 8.02 8.81
C VAL A 58 7.94 7.99 9.30
N ILE A 59 7.38 6.79 9.38
CA ILE A 59 6.05 6.52 9.92
C ILE A 59 6.12 5.48 11.03
N ASN A 60 5.13 5.49 11.91
CA ASN A 60 4.88 4.40 12.85
C ASN A 60 3.81 3.50 12.24
N VAL A 61 4.13 2.21 12.08
CA VAL A 61 3.20 1.19 11.58
C VAL A 61 3.04 0.10 12.62
N SER A 62 1.91 -0.58 12.62
CA SER A 62 1.75 -1.75 13.47
C SER A 62 2.62 -2.90 12.94
N ALA A 63 3.20 -3.69 13.83
CA ALA A 63 4.04 -4.82 13.45
C ALA A 63 3.28 -5.90 12.65
N ARG A 64 1.95 -5.84 12.65
CA ARG A 64 1.07 -6.76 11.91
C ARG A 64 0.71 -6.27 10.52
N ASP A 65 0.92 -4.99 10.24
CA ASP A 65 0.50 -4.38 8.98
C ASP A 65 1.39 -4.92 7.87
N THR A 66 0.75 -5.44 6.82
CA THR A 66 1.44 -5.86 5.60
C THR A 66 1.93 -4.64 4.84
N ASP A 67 2.96 -4.80 4.01
CA ASP A 67 3.48 -3.68 3.20
C ASP A 67 2.40 -3.08 2.29
N VAL A 68 1.50 -3.91 1.73
CA VAL A 68 0.38 -3.47 0.90
C VAL A 68 -0.60 -2.61 1.70
N GLU A 69 -0.98 -3.03 2.91
CA GLU A 69 -1.85 -2.23 3.80
C GLU A 69 -1.18 -0.91 4.21
N ILE A 70 0.12 -0.94 4.50
CA ILE A 70 0.90 0.27 4.80
C ILE A 70 0.86 1.23 3.61
N LEU A 71 1.12 0.74 2.41
CA LEU A 71 1.13 1.56 1.19
C LEU A 71 -0.26 2.12 0.88
N HIS A 72 -1.32 1.30 0.98
CA HIS A 72 -2.68 1.81 0.88
C HIS A 72 -2.93 2.87 1.94
N ASN A 73 -2.74 2.63 3.23
CA ASN A 73 -3.03 3.63 4.26
C ASN A 73 -2.31 4.99 4.06
N ILE A 74 -1.09 4.99 3.52
CA ILE A 74 -0.33 6.22 3.26
C ILE A 74 -0.79 6.92 1.97
N PHE A 75 -1.11 6.13 0.94
CA PHE A 75 -1.24 6.58 -0.45
C PHE A 75 -2.62 6.23 -1.07
N GLU A 76 -3.61 5.74 -0.33
CA GLU A 76 -4.96 5.39 -0.82
C GLU A 76 -5.63 6.54 -1.57
N PRO A 77 -5.49 7.82 -1.15
CA PRO A 77 -6.02 8.96 -1.90
C PRO A 77 -5.31 9.24 -3.22
N SER A 78 -4.32 8.42 -3.62
CA SER A 78 -3.49 8.56 -4.82
C SER A 78 -4.00 7.80 -6.02
N PHE A 79 -4.86 6.79 -5.83
CA PHE A 79 -5.40 6.05 -6.96
C PHE A 79 -6.40 6.96 -7.67
N ASP A 80 -5.95 7.55 -8.78
CA ASP A 80 -6.82 8.28 -9.68
C ASP A 80 -7.71 7.24 -10.39
N ASP A 81 -8.97 7.10 -9.95
CA ASP A 81 -9.97 6.20 -10.58
C ASP A 81 -10.06 6.39 -12.10
N ARG A 82 -9.73 7.60 -12.57
CA ARG A 82 -9.65 7.91 -14.00
C ARG A 82 -8.47 7.22 -14.66
N ALA A 83 -7.30 7.15 -14.02
CA ALA A 83 -6.15 6.39 -14.51
C ALA A 83 -6.46 4.88 -14.58
N VAL A 84 -7.20 4.36 -13.61
CA VAL A 84 -7.69 2.97 -13.61
C VAL A 84 -8.61 2.72 -14.80
N SER A 85 -9.57 3.61 -15.01
CA SER A 85 -10.55 3.54 -16.10
C SER A 85 -9.88 3.69 -17.47
N GLU A 86 -8.96 4.64 -17.62
CA GLU A 86 -8.20 4.87 -18.85
C GLU A 86 -7.28 3.67 -19.18
N HIS A 87 -6.64 3.05 -18.18
CA HIS A 87 -5.87 1.83 -18.35
C HIS A 87 -6.75 0.64 -18.78
N ALA A 88 -7.90 0.44 -18.13
CA ALA A 88 -8.85 -0.61 -18.48
C ALA A 88 -9.39 -0.44 -19.92
N ASN A 89 -9.67 0.80 -20.33
CA ASN A 89 -10.09 1.10 -21.70
C ASN A 89 -8.96 0.85 -22.71
N ALA A 90 -7.74 1.31 -22.44
CA ALA A 90 -6.58 1.08 -23.30
C ALA A 90 -6.27 -0.41 -23.49
N ALA A 91 -6.39 -1.21 -22.41
CA ALA A 91 -6.25 -2.66 -22.47
C ALA A 91 -7.37 -3.32 -23.30
N ARG A 92 -8.63 -2.88 -23.12
CA ARG A 92 -9.78 -3.36 -23.89
C ARG A 92 -9.64 -3.06 -25.39
N ASP A 93 -9.10 -1.89 -25.72
CA ASP A 93 -8.97 -1.42 -27.09
C ASP A 93 -7.69 -1.96 -27.78
N GLY A 94 -6.94 -2.86 -27.12
CA GLY A 94 -5.73 -3.48 -27.67
C GLY A 94 -4.53 -2.53 -27.78
N LEU A 95 -4.61 -1.38 -27.11
CA LEU A 95 -3.63 -0.30 -27.14
C LEU A 95 -3.09 0.01 -25.72
N PRO A 96 -2.57 -0.98 -24.97
CA PRO A 96 -2.10 -0.73 -23.60
C PRO A 96 -0.92 0.26 -23.53
N GLY A 97 -0.26 0.55 -24.66
CA GLY A 97 0.82 1.53 -24.78
C GLY A 97 0.38 2.95 -25.15
N THR A 98 -0.90 3.21 -25.47
CA THR A 98 -1.40 4.59 -25.72
C THR A 98 -1.82 5.30 -24.45
N TYR A 99 -1.78 4.61 -23.31
CA TYR A 99 -1.94 5.26 -22.01
C TYR A 99 -0.67 6.07 -21.70
N ASP A 100 -0.76 7.37 -21.97
CA ASP A 100 0.35 8.29 -21.77
C ASP A 100 0.50 8.68 -20.30
N HIS A 101 1.18 7.83 -19.54
CA HIS A 101 1.62 8.10 -18.18
C HIS A 101 2.46 9.39 -18.05
N ARG A 102 3.02 9.93 -19.15
CA ARG A 102 3.94 11.07 -19.15
C ARG A 102 3.24 12.42 -19.00
N THR A 103 1.91 12.50 -19.19
CA THR A 103 1.19 13.79 -19.22
C THR A 103 0.66 14.27 -17.88
N ARG A 104 0.69 13.47 -16.80
CA ARG A 104 0.30 13.91 -15.45
C ARG A 104 1.50 13.89 -14.52
N ARG A 105 2.15 15.04 -14.39
CA ARG A 105 3.30 15.21 -13.50
C ARG A 105 2.90 15.01 -12.04
N GLY A 106 3.47 13.97 -11.44
CA GLY A 106 4.23 14.14 -10.21
C GLY A 106 3.52 13.83 -8.88
N TYR A 107 4.39 13.50 -7.93
CA TYR A 107 4.09 13.31 -6.53
C TYR A 107 3.60 14.61 -5.88
N SER A 108 2.56 14.52 -5.05
CA SER A 108 2.14 15.61 -4.15
C SER A 108 2.52 15.24 -2.71
N PRO A 109 3.50 15.91 -2.07
CA PRO A 109 3.88 15.62 -0.68
C PRO A 109 2.74 15.87 0.31
N GLU A 110 2.00 16.97 0.14
CA GLU A 110 0.92 17.39 1.04
C GLU A 110 -0.21 16.35 1.12
N ARG A 111 -0.52 15.71 -0.01
CA ARG A 111 -1.57 14.70 -0.10
C ARG A 111 -1.03 13.28 -0.22
N ARG A 112 0.30 13.14 -0.22
CA ARG A 112 1.05 11.92 -0.54
C ARG A 112 0.42 11.20 -1.73
N ARG A 113 0.29 11.89 -2.85
CA ARG A 113 -0.29 11.32 -4.09
C ARG A 113 0.80 10.85 -5.03
N LEU A 114 0.71 9.62 -5.51
CA LEU A 114 1.63 9.00 -6.47
C LEU A 114 0.98 8.77 -7.82
N MET A 115 1.82 8.67 -8.85
CA MET A 115 1.41 8.31 -10.20
C MET A 115 1.84 6.87 -10.54
N VAL A 116 1.21 6.30 -11.56
CA VAL A 116 1.58 4.97 -12.05
C VAL A 116 3.03 4.97 -12.54
N GLY A 117 3.81 4.02 -12.05
CA GLY A 117 5.25 3.88 -12.30
C GLY A 117 6.13 4.48 -11.21
N ASP A 118 5.60 5.33 -10.31
CA ASP A 118 6.38 5.82 -9.17
C ASP A 118 6.74 4.65 -8.25
N ILE A 119 7.94 4.70 -7.66
CA ILE A 119 8.43 3.65 -6.76
C ILE A 119 8.43 4.15 -5.32
N VAL A 120 7.90 3.32 -4.43
CA VAL A 120 7.99 3.51 -2.99
C VAL A 120 8.87 2.41 -2.41
N ALA A 121 9.89 2.79 -1.66
CA ALA A 121 10.67 1.88 -0.84
C ALA A 121 10.21 1.92 0.62
N LEU A 122 9.90 0.75 1.18
CA LEU A 122 9.66 0.50 2.59
C LEU A 122 10.90 -0.16 3.19
N GLY A 123 11.87 0.67 3.61
CA GLY A 123 13.22 0.19 3.91
C GLY A 123 13.88 -0.43 2.66
N PRO A 124 14.27 -1.72 2.67
CA PRO A 124 14.91 -2.36 1.51
C PRO A 124 13.94 -2.86 0.43
N ARG A 125 12.63 -2.91 0.72
CA ARG A 125 11.61 -3.48 -0.19
C ARG A 125 11.01 -2.39 -1.07
N HIS A 126 10.90 -2.64 -2.37
CA HIS A 126 10.47 -1.63 -3.35
C HIS A 126 9.16 -2.02 -4.01
N TYR A 127 8.29 -1.04 -4.23
CA TYR A 127 6.96 -1.24 -4.78
C TYR A 127 6.69 -0.20 -5.85
N ALA A 128 6.27 -0.65 -7.03
CA ALA A 128 5.77 0.22 -8.07
C ALA A 128 4.28 0.47 -7.88
N CYS A 129 3.90 1.74 -7.96
CA CYS A 129 2.51 2.14 -8.08
C CYS A 129 1.97 1.70 -9.45
N THR A 130 0.89 0.94 -9.46
CA THR A 130 0.21 0.49 -10.68
C THR A 130 -1.19 1.08 -10.73
N ALA A 131 -1.88 0.93 -11.87
CA ALA A 131 -3.29 1.32 -11.96
C ALA A 131 -4.20 0.53 -11.00
N LEU A 132 -3.78 -0.62 -10.48
CA LEU A 132 -4.63 -1.52 -9.69
C LEU A 132 -4.16 -1.71 -8.25
N GLY A 133 -3.11 -1.00 -7.83
CA GLY A 133 -2.48 -1.21 -6.52
C GLY A 133 -0.97 -1.23 -6.61
N TRP A 134 -0.34 -2.14 -5.87
CA TRP A 134 1.11 -2.19 -5.68
C TRP A 134 1.72 -3.44 -6.27
N LEU A 135 2.80 -3.25 -7.02
CA LEU A 135 3.61 -4.35 -7.52
C LEU A 135 4.97 -4.34 -6.82
N HIS A 136 5.33 -5.44 -6.15
CA HIS A 136 6.67 -5.58 -5.60
C HIS A 136 7.69 -5.68 -6.73
N VAL A 137 8.73 -4.85 -6.67
CA VAL A 137 9.80 -4.80 -7.68
C VAL A 137 11.16 -4.98 -7.03
N LEU A 138 12.11 -5.46 -7.82
CA LEU A 138 13.50 -5.52 -7.38
C LEU A 138 14.05 -4.10 -7.14
N PRO A 139 14.93 -3.93 -6.14
CA PRO A 139 15.64 -2.68 -5.97
C PRO A 139 16.48 -2.38 -7.22
N PRO A 140 16.78 -1.10 -7.50
CA PRO A 140 17.76 -0.74 -8.51
C PRO A 140 19.11 -1.38 -8.19
N GLY A 141 19.76 -1.94 -9.21
CA GLY A 141 21.13 -2.48 -9.13
C GLY A 141 22.16 -1.51 -9.68
#